data_AF-A0A4Q9GUI5-F1
#
_entry.id   AF-A0A4Q9GUI5-F1
#
_cell.length_a   1.000
_cell.length_b   1.000
_cell.length_c   1.000
_cell.angle_alpha   90.00
_cell.angle_beta   90.00
_cell.angle_gamma   90.00
#
_symmetry.space_group_name_H-M   'P 1'
#
loop_
_entity.id
_entity.type
_entity.pdbx_description
1 polymer ?
#
loop_
_entity_poly.entity_id
_entity_poly.type
_entity_poly.pdbx_seq_one_letter_code
_entity_poly.pdbx_strand_id
1 'polypeptide(L)' 'PWFKQATVDQITTVEHPAPDHLYWPSLDVDLSVNSIRRPADFSLMSRS' A
#
# COMPACT_ATOMS: atom_id res chain seq x y z
N PRO A 1 5.85 0.64 9.72
CA PRO A 1 6.24 0.84 8.30
C PRO A 1 6.28 -0.49 7.56
N TRP A 2 5.25 -0.75 6.76
CA TRP A 2 4.93 -2.05 6.16
C TRP A 2 6.06 -2.63 5.29
N PHE A 3 6.86 -1.77 4.66
CA PHE A 3 7.97 -2.18 3.80
C PHE A 3 9.34 -2.26 4.48
N LYS A 4 9.45 -1.95 5.79
CA LYS A 4 10.76 -1.83 6.46
C LYS A 4 11.56 -3.15 6.49
N GLN A 5 10.88 -4.29 6.44
CA GLN A 5 11.48 -5.62 6.44
C GLN A 5 11.13 -6.42 5.17
N ALA A 6 10.49 -5.79 4.19
CA ALA A 6 10.10 -6.45 2.96
C ALA A 6 11.32 -6.69 2.07
N THR A 7 11.39 -7.86 1.44
CA THR A 7 12.42 -8.16 0.44
C THR A 7 12.12 -7.44 -0.88
N VAL A 8 13.13 -7.33 -1.75
CA VAL A 8 12.91 -6.77 -3.09
C VAL A 8 11.83 -7.56 -3.83
N ASP A 9 11.89 -8.89 -3.82
CA ASP A 9 10.91 -9.75 -4.48
C ASP A 9 9.48 -9.50 -3.97
N GLN A 10 9.32 -9.31 -2.65
CA GLN A 10 8.03 -8.97 -2.04
C GLN A 10 7.54 -7.61 -2.48
N ILE A 11 8.42 -6.61 -2.63
CA ILE A 11 8.06 -5.26 -3.08
C ILE A 11 7.75 -5.22 -4.58
N THR A 12 8.42 -6.03 -5.39
CA THR A 12 8.18 -6.07 -6.84
C THR A 12 6.95 -6.89 -7.21
N THR A 13 6.49 -7.78 -6.33
CA THR A 13 5.26 -8.58 -6.52
C THR A 13 4.05 -7.75 -6.10
N VAL A 14 3.68 -6.79 -6.95
CA VAL A 14 2.50 -5.93 -6.78
C VAL A 14 1.38 -6.35 -7.73
N GLU A 15 0.16 -6.35 -7.23
CA GLU A 15 -1.07 -6.53 -7.99
C GLU A 15 -1.81 -5.19 -8.11
N HIS A 16 -2.46 -4.97 -9.25
CA HIS A 16 -3.28 -3.79 -9.52
C HIS A 16 -4.75 -4.19 -9.68
N PRO A 17 -5.49 -4.45 -8.59
CA PRO A 17 -6.89 -4.84 -8.67
C PRO A 17 -7.78 -3.72 -9.24
N ALA A 18 -7.36 -2.46 -9.09
CA ALA A 18 -8.02 -1.29 -9.67
C ALA A 18 -6.97 -0.23 -10.06
N PRO A 19 -7.30 0.73 -10.95
CA PRO A 19 -6.35 1.74 -11.42
C PRO A 19 -5.67 2.56 -10.31
N ASP A 20 -6.39 2.77 -9.20
CA ASP A 20 -5.92 3.58 -8.08
C ASP A 20 -5.54 2.75 -6.84
N HIS A 21 -5.44 1.42 -6.97
CA HIS A 21 -5.13 0.50 -5.87
C HIS A 21 -3.96 -0.43 -6.18
N LEU A 22 -3.02 -0.47 -5.25
CA LEU A 22 -1.83 -1.31 -5.25
C LEU A 22 -1.96 -2.32 -4.11
N TYR A 23 -1.86 -3.60 -4.43
CA TYR A 23 -1.93 -4.67 -3.44
C TYR A 23 -0.64 -5.50 -3.46
N TRP A 24 -0.03 -5.71 -2.30
CA TRP A 24 1.11 -6.60 -2.13
C TRP A 24 0.66 -7.87 -1.39
N PRO A 25 0.31 -8.95 -2.11
CA PRO A 25 -0.25 -10.16 -1.50
C PRO A 25 0.70 -10.81 -0.49
N SER A 26 2.01 -10.77 -0.75
CA SER A 26 3.01 -11.34 0.16
C SER A 26 3.20 -10.55 1.46
N LEU A 27 2.79 -9.28 1.48
CA LEU A 27 2.93 -8.39 2.64
C LEU A 27 1.59 -8.14 3.34
N ASP A 28 0.48 -8.57 2.73
CA ASP A 28 -0.89 -8.24 3.13
C ASP A 28 -1.10 -6.71 3.26
N VAL A 29 -0.63 -5.97 2.26
CA VAL A 29 -0.69 -4.50 2.22
C VAL A 29 -1.52 -4.05 1.04
N ASP A 30 -2.59 -3.29 1.30
CA ASP A 30 -3.33 -2.52 0.29
C ASP A 30 -3.00 -1.03 0.44
N LEU A 31 -2.71 -0.36 -0.68
CA LEU A 31 -2.44 1.07 -0.74
C LEU A 31 -3.16 1.70 -1.93
N SER A 32 -3.89 2.77 -1.67
CA SER A 32 -4.42 3.61 -2.74
C SER A 32 -3.37 4.62 -3.22
N VAL A 33 -3.20 4.74 -4.54
CA VAL A 33 -2.36 5.79 -5.14
C VAL A 33 -2.87 7.19 -4.76
N ASN A 34 -4.19 7.33 -4.61
CA ASN A 34 -4.80 8.60 -4.23
C ASN A 34 -4.42 9.02 -2.79
N SER A 35 -4.19 8.07 -1.87
CA SER A 35 -3.77 8.40 -0.51
C SER A 35 -2.33 8.92 -0.45
N ILE A 36 -1.46 8.45 -1.36
CA ILE A 36 -0.10 8.96 -1.52
C ILE A 36 -0.11 10.37 -2.14
N ARG A 37 -0.97 10.59 -3.15
CA ARG A 37 -1.06 11.89 -3.86
C ARG A 37 -1.77 12.97 -3.03
N ARG A 38 -2.76 12.58 -2.23
CA ARG A 38 -3.58 13.49 -1.43
C ARG A 38 -3.72 12.98 0.00
N PRO A 39 -2.63 12.98 0.78
CA PRO A 39 -2.66 12.48 2.16
C PRO A 39 -3.63 13.28 3.05
N ALA A 40 -3.92 14.54 2.71
CA ALA A 40 -4.89 15.37 3.43
C ALA A 40 -6.35 14.89 3.31
N ASP A 41 -6.69 14.16 2.23
CA ASP A 41 -8.05 13.66 1.99
C ASP A 41 -8.31 12.34 2.74
N PHE A 42 -7.25 11.67 3.19
CA PHE A 42 -7.32 10.41 3.92
C PHE A 42 -6.93 10.65 5.37
N SER A 43 -7.93 10.81 6.23
CA SER A 43 -7.71 10.81 7.68
C SER A 43 -7.23 9.43 8.09
N LEU A 44 -5.91 9.25 8.21
CA LEU A 44 -5.25 8.02 8.63
C LEU A 44 -5.72 7.63 10.04
N MET A 45 -6.88 6.96 10.12
CA MET A 45 -7.33 6.27 11.31
C MET A 45 -6.51 4.97 11.41
N SER A 46 -5.29 5.09 11.93
CA SER A 46 -4.58 3.92 12.45
C SER A 46 -5.35 3.42 13.66
N ARG A 47 -6.21 2.40 13.48
CA ARG A 47 -6.72 1.65 14.65
C ARG A 47 -5.55 0.88 15.23
N SER A 48 -5.06 1.40 16.36
CA SER A 48 -4.17 0.73 17.31
C SER A 48 -4.79 -0.55 17.84
#